data_AF-A0A1F8Q204-F1
#
_entry.id   AF-A0A1F8Q204-F1
#
_cell.length_a   1.000
_cell.length_b   1.000
_cell.length_c   1.000
_cell.angle_alpha   90.00
_cell.angle_beta   90.00
_cell.angle_gamma   90.00
#
_symmetry.space_group_name_H-M   'P 1'
#
loop_
_entity.id
_entity.type
_entity.pdbx_description
1 polymer ?
#
loop_
_entity_poly.entity_id
_entity_poly.type
_entity_poly.pdbx_seq_one_letter_code
_entity_poly.pdbx_strand_id
1 'polypeptide(L)'
;MMVGSLASCKPKPSIVLLDTSCEPPCWHDITPGKSTKEDVISILPKIPEVDPNSVEDTAITTGGIHDHIKWRFDSGAGDFGGTTLFKDGAVSTIEIRPKKGALMLDDAIRKLGEPELTFAYLERGEIDRMIIYLLYPTKGYALTYDIGYSRDGSAAVEPTHPIEHVYFFAPKQFDEFITTGPLGYQDLETLKQNMRPWKGYGDIFYFEK
;
A
#
# COMPACT_ATOMS: atom_id res chain seq x y z
N MET A 1 11.57 4.88 47.40
CA MET A 1 11.62 4.09 46.15
C MET A 1 10.78 4.82 45.11
N MET A 2 11.40 5.49 44.13
CA MET A 2 10.66 6.07 43.01
C MET A 2 10.39 4.98 41.99
N VAL A 3 9.13 4.68 41.74
CA VAL A 3 8.70 3.80 40.64
C VAL A 3 8.68 4.68 39.38
N GLY A 4 9.75 4.62 38.59
CA GLY A 4 9.79 5.26 37.27
C GLY A 4 8.81 4.53 36.35
N SER A 5 7.70 5.18 36.00
CA SER A 5 6.82 4.69 34.94
C SER A 5 7.56 4.74 33.62
N LEU A 6 7.94 3.58 33.10
CA LEU A 6 8.33 3.44 31.69
C LEU A 6 7.07 3.72 30.87
N ALA A 7 6.90 4.97 30.44
CA ALA A 7 5.94 5.29 29.40
C ALA A 7 6.38 4.51 28.15
N SER A 8 5.68 3.41 27.87
CA SER A 8 5.84 2.67 26.63
C SER A 8 5.48 3.62 25.49
N CYS A 9 6.47 4.05 24.70
CA CYS A 9 6.25 4.79 23.47
C CYS A 9 5.45 3.90 22.52
N LYS A 10 4.13 4.10 22.47
CA LYS A 10 3.31 3.49 21.43
C LYS A 10 3.70 4.11 20.08
N PRO A 11 3.89 3.29 19.03
CA PRO A 11 4.08 3.82 17.68
C PRO A 11 2.88 4.69 17.32
N LYS A 12 3.13 5.80 16.65
CA LYS A 12 2.05 6.62 16.11
C LYS A 12 1.34 5.84 15.00
N PRO A 13 0.01 5.96 14.89
CA PRO A 13 -0.74 5.30 13.85
C PRO A 13 -0.34 5.84 12.47
N SER A 14 -0.49 5.01 11.45
CA SER A 14 -0.30 5.39 10.05
C SER A 14 -1.24 6.53 9.65
N ILE A 15 -0.75 7.41 8.79
CA ILE A 15 -1.50 8.50 8.17
C ILE A 15 -2.74 7.98 7.44
N VAL A 16 -2.72 6.74 6.93
CA VAL A 16 -3.87 6.09 6.28
C VAL A 16 -5.08 5.95 7.23
N LEU A 17 -4.84 5.78 8.54
CA LEU A 17 -5.91 5.73 9.54
C LEU A 17 -6.43 7.13 9.90
N LEU A 18 -5.52 8.09 9.93
CA LEU A 18 -5.77 9.46 10.38
C LEU A 18 -6.37 10.34 9.29
N ASP A 19 -6.12 10.03 8.03
CA ASP A 19 -6.59 10.84 6.91
C ASP A 19 -8.12 10.81 6.85
N THR A 20 -8.66 12.02 6.73
CA THR A 20 -10.08 12.35 6.63
C THR A 20 -10.33 13.42 5.56
N SER A 21 -9.29 13.78 4.79
CA SER A 21 -9.35 14.84 3.77
C SER A 21 -10.31 14.50 2.63
N CYS A 22 -10.31 13.25 2.19
CA CYS A 22 -11.18 12.76 1.14
C CYS A 22 -11.46 11.25 1.25
N GLU A 23 -12.43 10.76 0.47
CA GLU A 23 -12.72 9.33 0.38
C GLU A 23 -11.81 8.65 -0.67
N PRO A 24 -11.39 7.40 -0.44
CA PRO A 24 -10.64 6.64 -1.44
C PRO A 24 -11.35 6.60 -2.80
N PRO A 25 -10.60 6.65 -3.92
CA PRO A 25 -9.15 6.46 -4.05
C PRO A 25 -8.30 7.72 -3.81
N CYS A 26 -8.91 8.80 -3.31
CA CYS A 26 -8.19 10.04 -3.01
C CYS A 26 -7.39 9.93 -1.70
N TRP A 27 -6.23 10.59 -1.65
CA TRP A 27 -5.40 10.78 -0.46
C TRP A 27 -4.87 12.22 -0.43
N HIS A 28 -5.24 13.01 0.58
CA HIS A 28 -4.91 14.45 0.68
C HIS A 28 -5.14 15.23 -0.62
N ASP A 29 -6.32 15.09 -1.24
CA ASP A 29 -6.70 15.72 -2.51
C ASP A 29 -5.89 15.25 -3.75
N ILE A 30 -4.97 14.29 -3.58
CA ILE A 30 -4.32 13.60 -4.69
C ILE A 30 -5.20 12.42 -5.10
N THR A 31 -5.76 12.48 -6.31
CA THR A 31 -6.68 11.46 -6.84
C THR A 31 -6.07 10.77 -8.07
N PRO A 32 -5.83 9.46 -8.02
CA PRO A 32 -5.43 8.69 -9.19
C PRO A 32 -6.39 8.86 -10.37
N GLY A 33 -5.83 9.00 -11.58
CA GLY A 33 -6.54 9.26 -12.82
C GLY A 33 -7.03 10.70 -13.01
N LYS A 34 -6.78 11.60 -12.04
CA LYS A 34 -7.19 13.01 -12.12
C LYS A 34 -6.06 13.99 -11.81
N SER A 35 -5.36 13.80 -10.70
CA SER A 35 -4.29 14.72 -10.29
C SER A 35 -3.09 14.60 -11.21
N THR A 36 -2.47 15.73 -11.53
CA THR A 36 -1.25 15.79 -12.33
C THR A 36 0.00 15.77 -11.45
N LYS A 37 1.17 15.76 -12.11
CA LYS A 37 2.46 15.90 -11.44
C LYS A 37 2.58 17.22 -10.69
N GLU A 38 2.13 18.31 -11.30
CA GLU A 38 2.13 19.65 -10.72
C GLU A 38 1.23 19.72 -9.49
N ASP A 39 0.06 19.06 -9.52
CA ASP A 39 -0.82 18.96 -8.36
C ASP A 39 -0.08 18.31 -7.18
N VAL A 40 0.56 17.17 -7.39
CA VAL A 40 1.31 16.42 -6.36
C VAL A 40 2.43 17.27 -5.76
N ILE A 41 3.25 17.93 -6.60
CA ILE A 41 4.33 18.82 -6.15
C ILE A 41 3.78 19.99 -5.31
N SER A 42 2.60 20.49 -5.66
CA SER A 42 1.97 21.61 -4.95
C SER A 42 1.28 21.21 -3.64
N ILE A 43 0.84 19.95 -3.52
CA ILE A 43 0.07 19.42 -2.39
C ILE A 43 1.00 18.87 -1.32
N LEU A 44 1.95 18.00 -1.68
CA LEU A 44 2.80 17.27 -0.73
C LEU A 44 3.46 18.17 0.34
N PRO A 45 4.07 19.33 0.00
CA PRO A 45 4.72 20.19 1.00
C PRO A 45 3.75 20.86 1.98
N LYS A 46 2.43 20.80 1.74
CA LYS A 46 1.39 21.36 2.61
C LYS A 46 0.83 20.34 3.59
N ILE A 47 1.16 19.06 3.42
CA ILE A 47 0.73 18.00 4.33
C ILE A 47 1.64 18.06 5.57
N PRO A 48 1.09 18.28 6.78
CA PRO A 48 1.90 18.52 7.99
C PRO A 48 2.92 17.41 8.32
N GLU A 49 2.62 16.17 7.94
CA GLU A 49 3.46 15.01 8.23
C GLU A 49 4.56 14.76 7.17
N VAL A 50 4.50 15.41 6.01
CA VAL A 50 5.47 15.24 4.93
C VAL A 50 6.67 16.14 5.16
N ASP A 51 7.89 15.60 5.07
CA ASP A 51 9.12 16.41 5.06
C ASP A 51 9.21 17.13 3.70
N PRO A 52 8.99 18.46 3.63
CA PRO A 52 8.90 19.17 2.35
C PRO A 52 10.23 19.16 1.59
N ASN A 53 11.37 18.94 2.27
CA ASN A 53 12.68 18.86 1.63
C ASN A 53 12.99 17.46 1.08
N SER A 54 12.11 16.49 1.33
CA SER A 54 12.27 15.11 0.84
C SER A 54 11.51 14.81 -0.44
N VAL A 55 10.73 15.77 -0.95
CA VAL A 55 9.95 15.60 -2.17
C VAL A 55 10.90 15.62 -3.36
N GLU A 56 11.10 14.45 -3.97
CA GLU A 56 12.01 14.24 -5.08
C GLU A 56 11.22 13.80 -6.32
N ASP A 57 11.31 14.62 -7.38
CA ASP A 57 10.83 14.28 -8.72
C ASP A 57 11.93 13.53 -9.48
N THR A 58 11.66 12.29 -9.85
CA THR A 58 12.60 11.46 -10.60
C THR A 58 11.93 10.92 -11.87
N ALA A 59 12.48 11.30 -13.02
CA ALA A 59 12.16 10.68 -14.29
C ALA A 59 12.97 9.39 -14.47
N ILE A 60 12.30 8.25 -14.56
CA ILE A 60 12.91 6.98 -15.00
C ILE A 60 12.34 6.64 -16.37
N THR A 61 13.21 6.32 -17.32
CA THR A 61 12.85 5.96 -18.71
C THR A 61 13.04 4.47 -18.99
N THR A 62 12.77 3.62 -18.00
CA THR A 62 12.99 2.17 -18.10
C THR A 62 11.72 1.42 -17.72
N GLY A 63 11.20 0.57 -18.61
CA GLY A 63 10.12 -0.37 -18.31
C GLY A 63 8.69 0.18 -18.34
N GLY A 64 8.43 1.35 -18.94
CA GLY A 64 7.07 1.88 -19.13
C GLY A 64 6.44 2.58 -17.92
N ILE A 65 7.18 2.72 -16.82
CA ILE A 65 6.85 3.67 -15.75
C ILE A 65 7.46 5.01 -16.15
N HIS A 66 6.61 6.01 -16.36
CA HIS A 66 7.01 7.21 -17.10
C HIS A 66 7.49 8.36 -16.24
N ASP A 67 7.24 8.36 -14.93
CA ASP A 67 7.76 9.32 -13.95
C ASP A 67 7.34 8.87 -12.55
N HIS A 68 8.09 9.26 -11.51
CA HIS A 68 7.62 9.13 -10.14
C HIS A 68 8.04 10.31 -9.25
N ILE A 69 7.22 10.61 -8.25
CA ILE A 69 7.58 11.50 -7.15
C ILE A 69 7.59 10.66 -5.88
N LYS A 70 8.70 10.72 -5.14
CA LYS A 70 8.84 10.08 -3.83
C LYS A 70 8.99 11.15 -2.76
N TRP A 71 8.56 10.82 -1.55
CA TRP A 71 8.74 11.67 -0.37
C TRP A 71 8.93 10.81 0.87
N ARG A 72 9.35 11.45 1.95
CA ARG A 72 9.42 10.89 3.30
C ARG A 72 8.43 11.62 4.19
N PHE A 73 7.92 10.90 5.18
CA PHE A 73 7.26 11.55 6.30
C PHE A 73 8.28 11.92 7.37
N ASP A 74 7.91 12.88 8.22
CA ASP A 74 8.69 13.27 9.37
C ASP A 74 9.00 12.06 10.27
N SER A 75 10.12 12.13 10.99
CA SER A 75 10.58 11.03 11.86
C SER A 75 9.54 10.58 12.88
N GLY A 76 8.71 11.54 13.31
CA GLY A 76 7.59 11.34 14.22
C GLY A 76 6.28 10.91 13.55
N ALA A 77 6.20 10.60 12.27
CA ALA A 77 5.00 10.05 11.64
C ALA A 77 4.90 8.52 11.81
N GLY A 78 3.71 7.96 11.60
CA GLY A 78 3.49 6.51 11.60
C GLY A 78 4.07 5.79 10.37
N ASP A 79 4.50 6.53 9.34
CA ASP A 79 4.88 5.99 8.04
C ASP A 79 6.32 6.38 7.67
N PHE A 80 6.94 5.67 6.74
CA PHE A 80 8.28 5.97 6.24
C PHE A 80 8.26 7.04 5.14
N GLY A 81 7.30 6.92 4.22
CA GLY A 81 7.19 7.79 3.07
C GLY A 81 6.19 7.24 2.08
N GLY A 82 6.19 7.81 0.88
CA GLY A 82 5.39 7.32 -0.21
C GLY A 82 5.98 7.60 -1.57
N THR A 83 5.31 7.07 -2.58
CA THR A 83 5.66 7.20 -3.98
C THR A 83 4.40 7.44 -4.78
N THR A 84 4.43 8.33 -5.76
CA THR A 84 3.40 8.43 -6.80
C THR A 84 4.00 8.01 -8.12
N LEU A 85 3.27 7.19 -8.87
CA LEU A 85 3.60 6.83 -10.24
C LEU A 85 2.72 7.64 -11.18
N PHE A 86 3.27 8.02 -12.33
CA PHE A 86 2.54 8.79 -13.34
C PHE A 86 2.43 8.02 -14.65
N LYS A 87 1.29 8.20 -15.30
CA LYS A 87 1.03 7.73 -16.66
C LYS A 87 0.15 8.74 -17.39
N ASP A 88 0.51 9.01 -18.64
CA ASP A 88 -0.23 9.93 -19.51
C ASP A 88 -0.51 11.30 -18.85
N GLY A 89 0.44 11.79 -18.03
CA GLY A 89 0.36 13.07 -17.33
C GLY A 89 -0.47 13.08 -16.03
N ALA A 90 -1.06 11.96 -15.64
CA ALA A 90 -1.86 11.83 -14.42
C ALA A 90 -1.24 10.83 -13.44
N VAL A 91 -1.53 10.99 -12.14
CA VAL A 91 -1.20 10.01 -11.11
C VAL A 91 -1.89 8.69 -11.47
N SER A 92 -1.14 7.60 -11.62
CA SER A 92 -1.69 6.25 -11.81
C SER A 92 -1.79 5.50 -10.49
N THR A 93 -0.84 5.69 -9.58
CA THR A 93 -0.80 5.01 -8.28
C THR A 93 -0.16 5.91 -7.23
N ILE A 94 -0.70 5.85 -6.02
CA ILE A 94 -0.07 6.39 -4.80
C ILE A 94 0.27 5.18 -3.93
N GLU A 95 1.50 5.12 -3.42
CA GLU A 95 1.97 4.12 -2.46
C GLU A 95 2.34 4.83 -1.16
N ILE A 96 1.84 4.32 -0.03
CA ILE A 96 2.23 4.70 1.32
C ILE A 96 2.85 3.49 2.01
N ARG A 97 3.96 3.70 2.74
CA ARG A 97 4.68 2.64 3.46
C ARG A 97 4.62 2.86 4.98
N PRO A 98 3.69 2.22 5.69
CA PRO A 98 3.63 2.29 7.14
C PRO A 98 4.89 1.77 7.82
N LYS A 99 5.23 2.33 8.99
CA LYS A 99 6.22 1.72 9.87
C LYS A 99 5.62 0.46 10.49
N LYS A 100 6.50 -0.50 10.84
CA LYS A 100 6.07 -1.74 11.49
C LYS A 100 5.22 -1.44 12.73
N GLY A 101 3.98 -1.93 12.70
CA GLY A 101 3.00 -1.79 13.77
C GLY A 101 2.29 -0.43 13.86
N ALA A 102 2.52 0.48 12.91
CA ALA A 102 1.74 1.71 12.77
C ALA A 102 0.38 1.47 12.09
N LEU A 103 0.28 0.41 11.30
CA LEU A 103 -0.95 -0.06 10.67
C LEU A 103 -1.04 -1.57 10.78
N MET A 104 -1.99 -2.07 11.58
CA MET A 104 -2.31 -3.49 11.65
C MET A 104 -3.45 -3.82 10.68
N LEU A 105 -3.52 -5.06 10.23
CA LEU A 105 -4.55 -5.53 9.30
C LEU A 105 -5.97 -5.24 9.81
N ASP A 106 -6.26 -5.56 11.08
CA ASP A 106 -7.59 -5.30 11.66
C ASP A 106 -7.94 -3.81 11.71
N ASP A 107 -6.95 -2.95 12.00
CA ASP A 107 -7.14 -1.50 11.97
C ASP A 107 -7.48 -1.01 10.55
N ALA A 108 -6.77 -1.54 9.56
CA ALA A 108 -6.99 -1.20 8.16
C ALA A 108 -8.39 -1.66 7.68
N ILE A 109 -8.79 -2.90 7.98
CA ILE A 109 -10.13 -3.42 7.63
C ILE A 109 -11.22 -2.62 8.33
N ARG A 110 -11.06 -2.26 9.60
CA ARG A 110 -12.07 -1.42 10.30
C ARG A 110 -12.20 -0.03 9.69
N LYS A 111 -11.10 0.56 9.23
CA LYS A 111 -11.09 1.91 8.63
C LYS A 111 -11.63 1.90 7.19
N LEU A 112 -11.21 0.94 6.39
CA LEU A 112 -11.43 0.91 4.94
C LEU A 112 -12.65 0.05 4.54
N GLY A 113 -13.05 -0.88 5.41
CA GLY A 113 -14.02 -1.93 5.16
C GLY A 113 -13.34 -3.24 4.77
N GLU A 114 -14.14 -4.24 4.42
CA GLU A 114 -13.62 -5.54 3.96
C GLU A 114 -13.17 -5.46 2.50
N PRO A 115 -12.07 -6.15 2.13
CA PRO A 115 -11.64 -6.25 0.74
C PRO A 115 -12.60 -7.11 -0.06
N GLU A 116 -12.78 -6.81 -1.34
CA GLU A 116 -13.57 -7.65 -2.23
C GLU A 116 -12.80 -8.91 -2.63
N LEU A 117 -11.49 -8.78 -2.87
CA LEU A 117 -10.64 -9.85 -3.38
C LEU A 117 -9.36 -9.97 -2.56
N THR A 118 -8.80 -11.17 -2.55
CA THR A 118 -7.48 -11.47 -2.03
C THR A 118 -6.74 -12.40 -2.99
N PHE A 119 -5.41 -12.29 -2.99
CA PHE A 119 -4.55 -13.33 -3.54
C PHE A 119 -3.23 -13.33 -2.78
N ALA A 120 -2.53 -14.46 -2.80
CA ALA A 120 -1.23 -14.63 -2.21
C ALA A 120 -0.29 -15.21 -3.25
N TYR A 121 0.97 -14.75 -3.25
CA TYR A 121 2.00 -15.36 -4.09
C TYR A 121 3.30 -15.58 -3.33
N LEU A 122 4.02 -16.60 -3.76
CA LEU A 122 5.36 -16.90 -3.28
C LEU A 122 6.40 -16.17 -4.12
N GLU A 123 7.09 -15.22 -3.51
CA GLU A 123 8.29 -14.59 -4.07
C GLU A 123 9.52 -15.40 -3.67
N ARG A 124 10.22 -15.98 -4.65
CA ARG A 124 11.45 -16.73 -4.41
C ARG A 124 12.66 -15.81 -4.50
N GLY A 125 13.56 -15.93 -3.52
CA GLY A 125 14.76 -15.10 -3.42
C GLY A 125 15.79 -15.69 -2.48
N GLU A 126 16.65 -14.85 -1.90
CA GLU A 126 17.54 -15.28 -0.80
C GLU A 126 16.74 -15.71 0.44
N ILE A 127 15.59 -15.07 0.65
CA ILE A 127 14.59 -15.44 1.64
C ILE A 127 13.27 -15.50 0.88
N ASP A 128 12.66 -16.68 0.84
CA ASP A 128 11.32 -16.86 0.29
C ASP A 128 10.32 -16.03 1.10
N ARG A 129 9.44 -15.32 0.40
CA ARG A 129 8.43 -14.43 1.01
C ARG A 129 7.07 -14.76 0.45
N MET A 130 6.06 -14.66 1.31
CA MET A 130 4.68 -14.86 0.90
C MET A 130 3.95 -13.53 1.05
N ILE A 131 3.72 -12.88 -0.08
CA ILE A 131 3.07 -11.58 -0.12
C ILE A 131 1.56 -11.81 -0.29
N ILE A 132 0.78 -11.22 0.60
CA ILE A 132 -0.68 -11.23 0.51
C ILE A 132 -1.16 -9.87 0.06
N TYR A 133 -2.11 -9.90 -0.87
CA TYR A 133 -2.84 -8.74 -1.37
C TYR A 133 -4.28 -8.78 -0.87
N LEU A 134 -4.72 -7.64 -0.37
CA LEU A 134 -6.12 -7.35 -0.09
C LEU A 134 -6.55 -6.22 -1.02
N LEU A 135 -7.50 -6.53 -1.89
CA LEU A 135 -7.82 -5.70 -3.03
C LEU A 135 -9.22 -5.13 -2.90
N TYR A 136 -9.33 -3.82 -3.15
CA TYR A 136 -10.57 -3.08 -3.12
C TYR A 136 -10.86 -2.45 -4.48
N PRO A 137 -11.06 -3.27 -5.53
CA PRO A 137 -11.14 -2.80 -6.91
C PRO A 137 -12.22 -1.75 -7.12
N THR A 138 -13.36 -1.82 -6.42
CA THR A 138 -14.45 -0.86 -6.60
C THR A 138 -14.15 0.49 -5.96
N LYS A 139 -13.37 0.50 -4.88
CA LYS A 139 -13.01 1.70 -4.12
C LYS A 139 -11.65 2.28 -4.49
N GLY A 140 -10.81 1.51 -5.18
CA GLY A 140 -9.53 1.96 -5.72
C GLY A 140 -8.39 2.00 -4.71
N TYR A 141 -8.25 0.96 -3.89
CA TYR A 141 -7.05 0.77 -3.07
C TYR A 141 -6.70 -0.70 -2.87
N ALA A 142 -5.48 -0.96 -2.43
CA ALA A 142 -4.99 -2.28 -2.10
C ALA A 142 -4.05 -2.21 -0.89
N LEU A 143 -4.01 -3.28 -0.10
CA LEU A 143 -3.09 -3.44 1.01
C LEU A 143 -2.20 -4.65 0.74
N THR A 144 -0.95 -4.57 1.20
CA THR A 144 -0.05 -5.72 1.17
C THR A 144 0.68 -5.91 2.47
N TYR A 145 1.01 -7.16 2.74
CA TYR A 145 1.88 -7.54 3.84
C TYR A 145 2.54 -8.88 3.52
N ASP A 146 3.72 -9.06 4.10
CA ASP A 146 4.48 -10.30 4.08
C ASP A 146 4.20 -11.07 5.38
N ILE A 147 3.99 -12.38 5.26
CA ILE A 147 3.82 -13.29 6.40
C ILE A 147 4.96 -14.31 6.52
N GLY A 148 6.00 -14.16 5.70
CA GLY A 148 7.12 -15.08 5.59
C GLY A 148 6.76 -16.40 4.91
N TYR A 149 7.76 -17.23 4.65
CA TYR A 149 7.56 -18.54 4.03
C TYR A 149 6.99 -19.58 5.00
N SER A 150 5.87 -20.19 4.60
CA SER A 150 5.31 -21.39 5.23
C SER A 150 5.55 -22.61 4.33
N ARG A 151 6.13 -23.68 4.90
CA ARG A 151 6.39 -24.93 4.18
C ARG A 151 5.13 -25.70 3.82
N ASP A 152 4.00 -25.39 4.44
CA ASP A 152 2.79 -26.21 4.38
C ASP A 152 1.85 -25.82 3.21
N GLY A 153 2.28 -24.91 2.33
CA GLY A 153 1.48 -24.50 1.17
C GLY A 153 0.32 -23.54 1.51
N SER A 154 0.20 -23.13 2.78
CA SER A 154 -0.84 -22.22 3.25
C SER A 154 -0.28 -21.09 4.13
N ALA A 155 -1.03 -20.00 4.12
CA ALA A 155 -0.79 -18.75 4.82
C ALA A 155 -1.90 -18.50 5.84
N ALA A 156 -1.58 -18.29 7.11
CA ALA A 156 -2.58 -17.81 8.06
C ALA A 156 -2.69 -16.28 7.98
N VAL A 157 -3.89 -15.78 7.64
CA VAL A 157 -4.20 -14.35 7.71
C VAL A 157 -4.77 -14.01 9.08
N GLU A 158 -3.93 -13.37 9.88
CA GLU A 158 -4.24 -12.94 11.23
C GLU A 158 -4.45 -11.43 11.34
N PRO A 159 -5.35 -10.95 12.22
CA PRO A 159 -5.63 -9.52 12.43
C PRO A 159 -4.42 -8.70 12.86
N THR A 160 -3.40 -9.35 13.44
CA THR A 160 -2.18 -8.74 13.97
C THR A 160 -1.07 -8.55 12.94
N HIS A 161 -1.27 -8.96 11.69
CA HIS A 161 -0.27 -8.74 10.65
C HIS A 161 -0.07 -7.24 10.39
N PRO A 162 1.18 -6.75 10.37
CA PRO A 162 1.47 -5.38 10.01
C PRO A 162 1.33 -5.18 8.50
N ILE A 163 0.59 -4.14 8.09
CA ILE A 163 0.53 -3.74 6.68
C ILE A 163 1.86 -3.10 6.29
N GLU A 164 2.43 -3.55 5.16
CA GLU A 164 3.69 -3.06 4.63
C GLU A 164 3.48 -1.97 3.59
N HIS A 165 2.45 -2.10 2.75
CA HIS A 165 2.12 -1.12 1.73
C HIS A 165 0.62 -0.87 1.65
N VAL A 166 0.28 0.39 1.39
CA VAL A 166 -1.07 0.84 1.03
C VAL A 166 -0.98 1.51 -0.32
N TYR A 167 -1.77 1.03 -1.27
CA TYR A 167 -1.84 1.55 -2.62
C TYR A 167 -3.18 2.21 -2.88
N PHE A 168 -3.19 3.33 -3.57
CA PHE A 168 -4.39 3.99 -4.11
C PHE A 168 -4.28 4.03 -5.63
N PHE A 169 -5.36 3.68 -6.32
CA PHE A 169 -5.43 3.64 -7.79
C PHE A 169 -6.84 4.00 -8.26
N ALA A 170 -7.01 4.40 -9.51
CA ALA A 170 -8.35 4.67 -10.03
C ALA A 170 -9.10 3.34 -10.25
N PRO A 171 -10.35 3.14 -9.76
CA PRO A 171 -11.06 1.86 -9.91
C PRO A 171 -11.11 1.32 -11.35
N LYS A 172 -11.24 2.21 -12.34
CA LYS A 172 -11.24 1.85 -13.77
C LYS A 172 -9.87 1.36 -14.29
N GLN A 173 -8.80 1.58 -13.54
CA GLN A 173 -7.43 1.17 -13.83
C GLN A 173 -7.01 -0.06 -13.01
N PHE A 174 -7.95 -0.78 -12.38
CA PHE A 174 -7.61 -1.95 -11.55
C PHE A 174 -6.79 -3.00 -12.30
N ASP A 175 -7.20 -3.37 -13.52
CA ASP A 175 -6.48 -4.35 -14.34
C ASP A 175 -5.05 -3.89 -14.64
N GLU A 176 -4.85 -2.59 -14.86
CA GLU A 176 -3.53 -2.01 -15.09
C GLU A 176 -2.68 -2.00 -13.82
N PHE A 177 -3.27 -1.58 -12.70
CA PHE A 177 -2.62 -1.56 -11.38
C PHE A 177 -2.01 -2.92 -11.04
N ILE A 178 -2.76 -4.00 -11.31
CA ILE A 178 -2.32 -5.35 -10.99
C ILE A 178 -1.31 -5.93 -12.00
N THR A 179 -1.21 -5.41 -13.24
CA THR A 179 -0.28 -5.93 -14.24
C THR A 179 1.02 -5.14 -14.37
N THR A 180 0.90 -3.82 -14.47
CA THR A 180 2.03 -2.92 -14.75
C THR A 180 2.39 -2.03 -13.57
N GLY A 181 1.55 -2.03 -12.53
CA GLY A 181 1.82 -1.33 -11.29
C GLY A 181 2.86 -2.05 -10.41
N PRO A 182 2.90 -1.72 -9.10
CA PRO A 182 3.88 -2.26 -8.14
C PRO A 182 3.91 -3.79 -8.05
N LEU A 183 2.89 -4.48 -8.58
CA LEU A 183 2.78 -5.94 -8.52
C LEU A 183 3.62 -6.62 -9.61
N GLY A 184 3.88 -5.92 -10.72
CA GLY A 184 4.74 -6.38 -11.82
C GLY A 184 4.33 -7.73 -12.44
N TYR A 185 3.04 -8.07 -12.46
CA TYR A 185 2.54 -9.32 -13.06
C TYR A 185 2.30 -9.15 -14.56
N GLN A 186 3.00 -9.92 -15.39
CA GLN A 186 2.80 -9.82 -16.84
C GLN A 186 1.56 -10.57 -17.36
N ASP A 187 1.02 -11.53 -16.60
CA ASP A 187 -0.16 -12.31 -17.01
C ASP A 187 -1.39 -11.98 -16.14
N LEU A 188 -2.25 -11.11 -16.67
CA LEU A 188 -3.52 -10.70 -16.07
C LEU A 188 -4.46 -11.88 -15.84
N GLU A 189 -4.50 -12.84 -16.76
CA GLU A 189 -5.44 -13.95 -16.71
C GLU A 189 -5.08 -14.92 -15.60
N THR A 190 -3.80 -15.29 -15.50
CA THR A 190 -3.31 -16.09 -14.36
C THR A 190 -3.58 -15.39 -13.04
N LEU A 191 -3.36 -14.08 -12.95
CA LEU A 191 -3.62 -13.35 -11.71
C LEU A 191 -5.11 -13.38 -11.34
N LYS A 192 -6.00 -13.07 -12.28
CA LYS A 192 -7.46 -13.12 -12.07
C LYS A 192 -7.95 -14.51 -11.70
N GLN A 193 -7.37 -15.56 -12.28
CA GLN A 193 -7.69 -16.95 -11.93
C GLN A 193 -7.26 -17.34 -10.51
N ASN A 194 -6.30 -16.64 -9.93
CA ASN A 194 -5.81 -16.88 -8.56
C ASN A 194 -6.42 -15.94 -7.52
N MET A 195 -7.06 -14.85 -7.94
CA MET A 195 -7.87 -14.03 -7.03
C MET A 195 -9.04 -14.83 -6.46
N ARG A 196 -9.31 -14.61 -5.19
CA ARG A 196 -10.41 -15.23 -4.44
C ARG A 196 -11.22 -14.13 -3.74
N PRO A 197 -12.55 -14.29 -3.63
CA PRO A 197 -13.31 -13.44 -2.73
C PRO A 197 -12.73 -13.50 -1.31
N TRP A 198 -12.67 -12.36 -0.64
CA TRP A 198 -12.30 -12.33 0.78
C TRP A 198 -13.26 -13.18 1.60
N LYS A 199 -12.72 -14.00 2.50
CA LYS A 199 -13.49 -14.88 3.39
C LYS A 199 -13.32 -14.57 4.87
N GLY A 200 -12.65 -13.46 5.19
CA GLY A 200 -12.20 -13.15 6.54
C GLY A 200 -10.81 -13.70 6.84
N TYR A 201 -10.46 -13.64 8.12
CA TYR A 201 -9.23 -14.20 8.68
C TYR A 201 -9.18 -15.73 8.55
N GLY A 202 -7.98 -16.29 8.47
CA GLY A 202 -7.74 -17.74 8.35
C GLY A 202 -6.82 -18.11 7.20
N ASP A 203 -6.88 -19.37 6.77
CA ASP A 203 -5.95 -19.91 5.78
C ASP A 203 -6.23 -19.41 4.36
N ILE A 204 -5.18 -18.97 3.68
CA ILE A 204 -5.17 -18.63 2.26
C ILE A 204 -4.17 -19.53 1.53
N PHE A 205 -4.54 -19.97 0.32
CA PHE A 205 -3.66 -20.70 -0.59
C PHE A 205 -2.92 -19.71 -1.49
N TYR A 206 -1.64 -19.97 -1.73
CA TYR A 206 -0.82 -19.17 -2.63
C TYR A 206 -0.55 -19.89 -3.96
N PHE A 207 -0.08 -19.12 -4.93
CA PHE A 207 0.49 -19.65 -6.17
C PHE A 207 1.95 -19.17 -6.31
N GLU A 208 2.71 -19.85 -7.15
CA GLU A 208 4.09 -19.44 -7.45
C GLU A 208 4.09 -18.40 -8.56
N LYS A 209 4.86 -17.33 -8.38
CA LYS A 209 5.03 -16.26 -9.38
C LYS A 209 5.82 -16.74 -10.60
#